data_AF-A0A7C4F7H9-F1
#
_entry.id   AF-A0A7C4F7H9-F1
#
_cell.length_a   1.000
_cell.length_b   1.000
_cell.length_c   1.000
_cell.angle_alpha   90.00
_cell.angle_beta   90.00
_cell.angle_gamma   90.00
#
_symmetry.space_group_name_H-M   'P 1'
#
loop_
_entity.id
_entity.type
_entity.pdbx_description
1 polymer ?
#
loop_
_entity_poly.entity_id
_entity_poly.type
_entity_poly.pdbx_seq_one_letter_code
_entity_poly.pdbx_strand_id
1 'polypeptide(L)'
;MNHIGKSLDESYELEVISLMENLNRKLEELKINKRKLKEEIQKAVNELKHTKNLLKQRIEEAENLKLERNKINVEVRNYKSRRGFIRQQQKSIIQQIKDLKCEIATLKRQAVVPEVVITKRLERLKWTYETNPVNPKAERKIINEINKLEFMAEVHNKIRDLQIRIVELRRQYSDLNHEANKIHEIILK
;
A
#
# COMPACT_ATOMS: atom_id res chain seq x y z
N MET A 1 -90.61 -27.30 67.79
CA MET A 1 -90.23 -27.41 66.36
C MET A 1 -89.30 -26.27 65.94
N ASN A 2 -88.15 -26.08 66.62
CA ASN A 2 -87.19 -24.98 66.32
C ASN A 2 -85.74 -25.45 66.12
N HIS A 3 -85.48 -26.77 66.05
CA HIS A 3 -84.13 -27.32 65.92
C HIS A 3 -83.73 -27.65 64.47
N ILE A 4 -84.70 -27.92 63.59
CA ILE A 4 -84.44 -28.27 62.17
C ILE A 4 -84.13 -27.02 61.33
N GLY A 5 -84.71 -25.86 61.68
CA GLY A 5 -84.42 -24.59 61.01
C GLY A 5 -83.03 -24.01 61.33
N LYS A 6 -82.53 -24.22 62.55
CA LYS A 6 -81.19 -23.77 62.96
C LYS A 6 -80.06 -24.62 62.36
N SER A 7 -80.25 -25.93 62.20
CA SER A 7 -79.23 -26.82 61.64
C SER A 7 -79.02 -26.68 60.13
N LEU A 8 -80.06 -26.28 59.38
CA LEU A 8 -79.92 -25.95 57.95
C LEU A 8 -79.22 -24.61 57.73
N ASP A 9 -79.46 -23.64 58.62
CA ASP A 9 -78.84 -22.31 58.61
C ASP A 9 -77.33 -22.41 58.91
N GLU A 10 -76.97 -23.16 59.97
CA GLU A 10 -75.56 -23.44 60.32
C GLU A 10 -74.80 -24.21 59.21
N SER A 11 -75.46 -25.14 58.51
CA SER A 11 -74.84 -25.86 57.39
C SER A 11 -74.54 -24.94 56.19
N TYR A 12 -75.43 -23.99 55.93
CA TYR A 12 -75.26 -23.02 54.85
C TYR A 12 -74.17 -21.99 55.20
N GLU A 13 -74.13 -21.53 56.45
CA GLU A 13 -73.07 -20.66 56.96
C GLU A 13 -71.69 -21.31 56.85
N LEU A 14 -71.55 -22.60 57.20
CA LEU A 14 -70.30 -23.34 57.07
C LEU A 14 -69.82 -23.48 55.61
N GLU A 15 -70.75 -23.68 54.67
CA GLU A 15 -70.43 -23.75 53.23
C GLU A 15 -69.97 -22.39 52.69
N VAL A 16 -70.62 -21.30 53.11
CA VAL A 16 -70.23 -19.93 52.77
C VAL A 16 -68.85 -19.59 53.36
N ILE A 17 -68.57 -19.96 54.62
CA ILE A 17 -67.26 -19.75 55.26
C ILE A 17 -66.16 -20.51 54.50
N SER A 18 -66.39 -21.78 54.18
CA SER A 18 -65.45 -22.61 53.39
C SER A 18 -65.17 -22.02 52.00
N LEU A 19 -66.22 -21.50 51.33
CA LEU A 19 -66.07 -20.82 50.06
C LEU A 19 -65.26 -19.52 50.19
N MET A 20 -65.51 -18.72 51.24
CA MET A 20 -64.76 -17.51 51.53
C MET A 20 -63.28 -17.80 51.81
N GLU A 21 -62.97 -18.83 52.61
CA GLU A 21 -61.61 -19.27 52.88
C GLU A 21 -60.89 -19.73 51.60
N ASN A 22 -61.58 -20.48 50.73
CA ASN A 22 -61.02 -20.92 49.46
C ASN A 22 -60.75 -19.75 48.51
N LEU A 23 -61.68 -18.79 48.43
CA LEU A 23 -61.51 -17.57 47.64
C LEU A 23 -60.35 -16.71 48.18
N ASN A 24 -60.22 -16.58 49.50
CA ASN A 24 -59.12 -15.86 50.13
C ASN A 24 -57.76 -16.52 49.83
N ARG A 25 -57.67 -17.85 49.89
CA ARG A 25 -56.47 -18.60 49.49
C ARG A 25 -56.11 -18.36 48.03
N LYS A 26 -57.08 -18.48 47.11
CA LYS A 26 -56.86 -18.17 45.68
C LYS A 26 -56.43 -16.73 45.45
N LEU A 27 -56.98 -15.78 46.19
CA LEU A 27 -56.60 -14.38 46.13
C LEU A 27 -55.14 -14.18 46.53
N GLU A 28 -54.69 -14.84 47.61
CA GLU A 28 -53.28 -14.76 48.02
C GLU A 28 -52.33 -15.47 47.06
N GLU A 29 -52.71 -16.62 46.51
CA GLU A 29 -51.95 -17.27 45.43
C GLU A 29 -51.80 -16.35 44.20
N LEU A 30 -52.89 -15.69 43.78
CA LEU A 30 -52.87 -14.74 42.67
C LEU A 30 -52.00 -13.51 42.98
N LYS A 31 -52.02 -13.01 44.22
CA LYS A 31 -51.14 -11.90 44.65
C LYS A 31 -49.67 -12.31 44.61
N ILE A 32 -49.33 -13.51 45.08
CA ILE A 32 -47.95 -14.04 45.02
C ILE A 32 -47.51 -14.21 43.56
N ASN A 33 -48.34 -14.82 42.72
CA ASN A 33 -48.03 -15.01 41.30
C ASN A 33 -47.87 -13.68 40.57
N LYS A 34 -48.72 -12.69 40.87
CA LYS A 34 -48.59 -11.32 40.33
C LYS A 34 -47.25 -10.68 40.71
N ARG A 35 -46.78 -10.85 41.94
CA ARG A 35 -45.47 -10.34 42.38
C ARG A 35 -44.33 -11.03 41.63
N LYS A 36 -44.35 -12.36 41.54
CA LYS A 36 -43.35 -13.15 40.79
C LYS A 36 -43.28 -12.73 39.31
N LEU A 37 -44.43 -12.65 38.64
CA LEU A 37 -44.51 -12.20 37.25
C LEU A 37 -43.95 -10.78 37.08
N LYS A 38 -44.23 -9.87 38.02
CA LYS A 38 -43.68 -8.51 37.98
C LYS A 38 -42.16 -8.51 38.08
N GLU A 39 -41.58 -9.33 38.95
CA GLU A 39 -40.14 -9.49 39.09
C GLU A 39 -39.49 -10.10 37.84
N GLU A 40 -40.11 -11.13 37.25
CA GLU A 40 -39.66 -11.75 36.00
C GLU A 40 -39.69 -10.76 34.83
N ILE A 41 -40.79 -9.99 34.68
CA ILE A 41 -40.90 -8.93 33.68
C ILE A 41 -39.79 -7.90 33.88
N GLN A 42 -39.55 -7.47 35.12
CA GLN A 42 -38.51 -6.48 35.41
C GLN A 42 -37.10 -6.99 35.07
N LYS A 43 -36.80 -8.27 35.36
CA LYS A 43 -35.55 -8.92 34.97
C LYS A 43 -35.41 -8.95 33.45
N ALA A 44 -36.43 -9.43 32.74
CA ALA A 44 -36.43 -9.51 31.28
C ALA A 44 -36.25 -8.12 30.62
N VAL A 45 -36.89 -7.07 31.16
CA VAL A 45 -36.72 -5.69 30.68
C VAL A 45 -35.28 -5.21 30.86
N ASN A 46 -34.66 -5.50 32.01
CA ASN A 46 -33.28 -5.13 32.28
C ASN A 46 -32.30 -5.86 31.35
N GLU A 47 -32.48 -7.16 31.15
CA GLU A 47 -31.69 -7.98 30.22
C GLU A 47 -31.84 -7.51 28.76
N LEU A 48 -33.05 -7.17 28.35
CA LEU A 48 -33.32 -6.63 27.01
C LEU A 48 -32.63 -5.27 26.83
N LYS A 49 -32.69 -4.39 27.83
CA LYS A 49 -32.00 -3.10 27.79
C LYS A 49 -30.48 -3.28 27.72
N HIS A 50 -29.93 -4.21 28.48
CA HIS A 50 -28.50 -4.52 28.45
C HIS A 50 -28.06 -5.06 27.09
N THR A 51 -28.79 -6.05 26.56
CA THR A 51 -28.53 -6.64 25.24
C THR A 51 -28.63 -5.61 24.13
N LYS A 52 -29.64 -4.72 24.18
CA LYS A 52 -29.80 -3.63 23.20
C LYS A 52 -28.61 -2.66 23.22
N ASN A 53 -28.10 -2.33 24.40
CA ASN A 53 -26.93 -1.46 24.53
C ASN A 53 -25.66 -2.13 23.99
N LEU A 54 -25.45 -3.42 24.32
CA LEU A 54 -24.35 -4.20 23.76
C LEU A 54 -24.42 -4.27 22.24
N LEU A 55 -25.60 -4.55 21.67
CA LEU A 55 -25.78 -4.59 20.22
C LEU A 55 -25.42 -3.25 19.58
N LYS A 56 -25.85 -2.13 20.17
CA LYS A 56 -25.50 -0.80 19.68
C LYS A 56 -23.99 -0.57 19.68
N GLN A 57 -23.30 -0.91 20.77
CA GLN A 57 -21.85 -0.81 20.87
C GLN A 57 -21.14 -1.66 19.81
N ARG A 58 -21.59 -2.91 19.59
CA ARG A 58 -21.00 -3.79 18.58
C ARG A 58 -21.21 -3.28 17.15
N ILE A 59 -22.36 -2.66 16.87
CA ILE A 59 -22.61 -2.02 15.57
C ILE A 59 -21.63 -0.86 15.35
N GLU A 60 -21.49 0.02 16.35
CA GLU A 60 -20.54 1.15 16.30
C GLU A 60 -19.09 0.67 16.12
N GLU A 61 -18.67 -0.37 16.85
CA GLU A 61 -17.36 -1.01 16.69
C GLU A 61 -17.16 -1.55 15.26
N ALA A 62 -18.17 -2.25 14.71
CA ALA A 62 -18.10 -2.80 13.36
C ALA A 62 -18.00 -1.71 12.28
N GLU A 63 -18.73 -0.59 12.45
CA GLU A 63 -18.65 0.57 11.57
C GLU A 63 -17.26 1.22 11.63
N ASN A 64 -16.70 1.41 12.82
CA ASN A 64 -15.36 1.95 13.00
C ASN A 64 -14.29 1.04 12.35
N LEU A 65 -14.37 -0.28 12.58
CA LEU A 65 -13.47 -1.24 11.92
C LEU A 65 -13.61 -1.21 10.40
N LYS A 66 -14.82 -1.03 9.87
CA LYS A 66 -15.06 -0.89 8.43
C LYS A 66 -14.42 0.39 7.88
N LEU A 67 -14.47 1.50 8.61
CA LEU A 67 -13.82 2.75 8.23
C LEU A 67 -12.29 2.60 8.24
N GLU A 68 -11.70 2.03 9.28
CA GLU A 68 -10.26 1.78 9.36
C GLU A 68 -9.78 0.85 8.24
N ARG A 69 -10.51 -0.25 7.99
CA ARG A 69 -10.23 -1.13 6.85
C ARG A 69 -10.27 -0.39 5.52
N ASN A 70 -11.23 0.52 5.34
CA ASN A 70 -11.33 1.31 4.10
C ASN A 70 -10.15 2.27 3.94
N LYS A 71 -9.69 2.92 5.01
CA LYS A 71 -8.49 3.77 4.99
C LYS A 71 -7.25 2.97 4.58
N ILE A 72 -7.01 1.83 5.24
CA ILE A 72 -5.90 0.93 4.92
C ILE A 72 -5.98 0.48 3.45
N ASN A 73 -7.16 0.12 2.95
CA ASN A 73 -7.33 -0.28 1.55
C ASN A 73 -6.96 0.84 0.56
N VAL A 74 -7.28 2.10 0.88
CA VAL A 74 -6.90 3.26 0.06
C VAL A 74 -5.38 3.42 0.07
N GLU A 75 -4.73 3.32 1.22
CA GLU A 75 -3.28 3.39 1.34
C GLU A 75 -2.58 2.29 0.55
N VAL A 76 -3.01 1.03 0.70
CA VAL A 76 -2.48 -0.12 -0.05
C VAL A 76 -2.63 0.09 -1.56
N ARG A 77 -3.77 0.64 -2.01
CA ARG A 77 -3.98 0.98 -3.43
C ARG A 77 -2.98 2.03 -3.90
N ASN A 78 -2.78 3.10 -3.11
CA ASN A 78 -1.83 4.16 -3.44
C ASN A 78 -0.39 3.63 -3.52
N TYR A 79 0.04 2.80 -2.56
CA TYR A 79 1.35 2.17 -2.59
C TYR A 79 1.53 1.24 -3.79
N LYS A 80 0.52 0.44 -4.14
CA LYS A 80 0.54 -0.40 -5.35
C LYS A 80 0.69 0.43 -6.63
N SER A 81 -0.04 1.54 -6.73
CA SER A 81 0.06 2.48 -7.87
C SER A 81 1.45 3.10 -7.98
N ARG A 82 2.01 3.60 -6.87
CA ARG A 82 3.37 4.15 -6.83
C ARG A 82 4.42 3.13 -7.24
N ARG A 83 4.31 1.89 -6.74
CA ARG A 83 5.20 0.78 -7.15
C ARG A 83 5.06 0.45 -8.64
N GLY A 84 3.84 0.53 -9.18
CA GLY A 84 3.58 0.37 -10.61
C GLY A 84 4.29 1.43 -11.45
N PHE A 85 4.21 2.70 -11.04
CA PHE A 85 4.90 3.81 -11.70
C PHE A 85 6.42 3.66 -11.66
N ILE A 86 7.00 3.28 -10.52
CA ILE A 86 8.44 3.01 -10.40
C ILE A 86 8.89 1.91 -11.37
N ARG A 87 8.11 0.82 -11.48
CA ARG A 87 8.42 -0.27 -12.44
C ARG A 87 8.40 0.19 -13.89
N GLN A 88 7.53 1.14 -14.25
CA GLN A 88 7.51 1.71 -15.60
C GLN A 88 8.76 2.55 -15.86
N GLN A 89 9.17 3.39 -14.90
CA GLN A 89 10.43 4.14 -15.00
C GLN A 89 11.64 3.21 -15.14
N GLN A 90 11.72 2.15 -14.35
CA GLN A 90 12.77 1.14 -14.44
C GLN A 90 12.85 0.50 -15.84
N LYS A 91 11.70 0.17 -16.45
CA LYS A 91 11.65 -0.34 -17.83
C LYS A 91 12.17 0.69 -18.83
N SER A 92 11.79 1.95 -18.69
CA SER A 92 12.29 3.04 -19.54
C SER A 92 13.80 3.19 -19.43
N ILE A 93 14.36 3.16 -18.21
CA ILE A 93 15.81 3.23 -17.98
C ILE A 93 16.53 2.04 -18.63
N ILE A 94 16.01 0.82 -18.47
CA ILE A 94 16.60 -0.37 -19.11
C ILE A 94 16.65 -0.19 -20.64
N GLN A 95 15.57 0.33 -21.24
CA GLN A 95 15.51 0.57 -22.67
C GLN A 95 16.52 1.64 -23.10
N GLN A 96 16.60 2.76 -22.38
CA GLN A 96 17.60 3.81 -22.65
C GLN A 96 19.03 3.26 -22.57
N ILE A 97 19.37 2.44 -21.56
CA ILE A 97 20.68 1.79 -21.46
C ILE A 97 20.95 0.89 -22.68
N LYS A 98 19.94 0.16 -23.17
CA LYS A 98 20.07 -0.69 -24.36
C LYS A 98 20.37 0.16 -25.60
N ASP A 99 19.64 1.25 -25.79
CA ASP A 99 19.80 2.13 -26.95
C ASP A 99 21.19 2.81 -26.95
N LEU A 100 21.64 3.31 -25.79
CA LEU A 100 22.99 3.87 -25.63
C LEU A 100 24.09 2.83 -25.90
N LYS A 101 23.90 1.56 -25.49
CA LYS A 101 24.85 0.49 -25.82
C LYS A 101 24.91 0.21 -27.32
N CYS A 102 23.77 0.26 -28.01
CA CYS A 102 23.71 0.13 -29.47
C CYS A 102 24.43 1.31 -30.16
N GLU A 103 24.23 2.54 -29.69
CA GLU A 103 24.94 3.72 -30.20
C GLU A 103 26.46 3.60 -30.01
N ILE A 104 26.90 3.22 -28.80
CA ILE A 104 28.33 2.96 -28.53
C ILE A 104 28.89 1.89 -29.48
N ALA A 105 28.15 0.81 -29.73
CA ALA A 105 28.61 -0.23 -30.66
C ALA A 105 28.78 0.30 -32.09
N THR A 106 27.89 1.17 -32.55
CA THR A 106 28.00 1.84 -33.85
C THR A 106 29.19 2.79 -33.91
N LEU A 107 29.38 3.63 -32.89
CA LEU A 107 30.52 4.55 -32.80
C LEU A 107 31.86 3.81 -32.74
N LYS A 108 31.94 2.69 -32.02
CA LYS A 108 33.14 1.84 -31.98
C LYS A 108 33.52 1.26 -33.34
N ARG A 109 32.55 1.00 -34.23
CA ARG A 109 32.83 0.57 -35.61
C ARG A 109 33.40 1.71 -36.46
N GLN A 110 33.07 2.96 -36.13
CA GLN A 110 33.64 4.15 -36.79
C GLN A 110 35.05 4.47 -36.25
N ALA A 111 35.29 4.22 -34.96
CA ALA A 111 36.59 4.36 -34.31
C ALA A 111 37.50 3.16 -34.60
N VAL A 112 38.06 3.10 -35.82
CA VAL A 112 38.96 2.01 -36.26
C VAL A 112 40.30 1.98 -35.49
N VAL A 113 40.73 3.12 -34.95
CA VAL A 113 42.03 3.29 -34.28
C VAL A 113 41.83 3.50 -32.78
N PRO A 114 42.61 2.82 -31.91
CA PRO A 114 42.56 3.04 -30.46
C PRO A 114 42.88 4.48 -30.06
N GLU A 115 42.18 4.99 -29.04
CA GLU A 115 42.33 6.36 -28.56
C GLU A 115 43.79 6.73 -28.21
N VAL A 116 44.51 5.84 -27.52
CA VAL A 116 45.91 6.05 -27.12
C VAL A 116 46.83 6.26 -28.33
N VAL A 117 46.51 5.64 -29.47
CA VAL A 117 47.28 5.80 -30.71
C VAL A 117 46.96 7.15 -31.35
N ILE A 118 45.69 7.55 -31.33
CA ILE A 118 45.22 8.84 -31.86
C ILE A 118 45.88 10.00 -31.10
N THR A 119 45.85 9.98 -29.77
CA THR A 119 46.40 11.06 -28.93
C THR A 119 47.91 11.23 -29.13
N LYS A 120 48.68 10.13 -29.03
CA LYS A 120 50.13 10.16 -29.26
C LYS A 120 50.50 10.64 -30.67
N ARG A 121 49.70 10.28 -31.68
CA ARG A 121 49.94 10.70 -33.07
C ARG A 121 49.61 12.18 -33.27
N LEU A 122 48.52 12.66 -32.68
CA LEU A 122 48.14 14.08 -32.67
C LEU A 122 49.23 14.95 -32.02
N GLU A 123 49.72 14.57 -30.84
CA GLU A 123 50.79 15.29 -30.14
C GLU A 123 52.04 15.42 -31.00
N ARG A 124 52.47 14.32 -31.63
CA ARG A 124 53.64 14.32 -32.53
C ARG A 124 53.43 15.20 -33.75
N LEU A 125 52.27 15.13 -34.39
CA LEU A 125 51.97 15.91 -35.59
C LEU A 125 51.88 17.41 -35.28
N LYS A 126 51.24 17.78 -34.16
CA LYS A 126 51.17 19.18 -33.69
C LYS A 126 52.57 19.72 -33.37
N TRP A 127 53.40 18.96 -32.65
CA TRP A 127 54.78 19.36 -32.38
C TRP A 127 55.60 19.55 -33.67
N THR A 128 55.47 18.63 -34.63
CA THR A 128 56.18 18.71 -35.93
C THR A 128 55.72 19.93 -36.74
N TYR A 129 54.43 20.25 -36.68
CA TYR A 129 53.85 21.43 -37.32
C TYR A 129 54.39 22.74 -36.73
N GLU A 130 54.52 22.80 -35.40
CA GLU A 130 54.97 23.99 -34.67
C GLU A 130 56.49 24.23 -34.75
N THR A 131 57.29 23.16 -34.80
CA THR A 131 58.76 23.26 -34.63
C THR A 131 59.56 23.18 -35.93
N ASN A 132 58.95 22.77 -37.04
CA ASN A 132 59.66 22.54 -38.28
C ASN A 132 59.05 23.37 -39.44
N PRO A 133 59.81 24.25 -40.11
CA PRO A 133 59.32 24.97 -41.28
C PRO A 133 59.16 24.00 -42.46
N VAL A 134 57.93 23.51 -42.66
CA VAL A 134 57.58 22.57 -43.72
C VAL A 134 57.18 23.30 -45.00
N ASN A 135 57.43 22.69 -46.17
CA ASN A 135 56.91 23.23 -47.42
C ASN A 135 55.36 23.17 -47.47
N PRO A 136 54.69 24.02 -48.27
CA PRO A 136 53.22 24.10 -48.28
C PRO A 136 52.49 22.79 -48.64
N LYS A 137 53.13 21.88 -49.37
CA LYS A 137 52.54 20.57 -49.72
C LYS A 137 52.58 19.59 -48.55
N ALA A 138 53.68 19.59 -47.78
CA ALA A 138 53.84 18.76 -46.60
C ALA A 138 52.95 19.25 -45.45
N GLU A 139 52.83 20.57 -45.31
CA GLU A 139 51.93 21.19 -44.34
C GLU A 139 50.47 20.76 -44.54
N ARG A 140 49.96 20.79 -45.78
CA ARG A 140 48.59 20.30 -46.09
C ARG A 140 48.38 18.83 -45.73
N LYS A 141 49.40 17.98 -45.89
CA LYS A 141 49.30 16.57 -45.50
C LYS A 141 49.20 16.41 -43.99
N ILE A 142 50.02 17.15 -43.24
CA ILE A 142 49.99 17.15 -41.77
C ILE A 142 48.62 17.63 -41.27
N ILE A 143 48.11 18.74 -41.80
CA ILE A 143 46.79 19.29 -41.43
C ILE A 143 45.68 18.28 -41.72
N ASN A 144 45.68 17.63 -42.89
CA ASN A 144 44.67 16.62 -43.22
C ASN A 144 44.71 15.41 -42.26
N GLU A 145 45.90 14.99 -41.85
CA GLU A 145 46.06 13.88 -40.88
C GLU A 145 45.59 14.31 -39.48
N ILE A 146 45.92 15.53 -39.05
CA ILE A 146 45.42 16.12 -37.79
C ILE A 146 43.89 16.14 -37.79
N ASN A 147 43.25 16.70 -38.82
CA ASN A 147 41.79 16.80 -38.90
C ASN A 147 41.12 15.42 -38.82
N LYS A 148 41.70 14.41 -39.48
CA LYS A 148 41.19 13.04 -39.42
C LYS A 148 41.31 12.45 -38.01
N LEU A 149 42.43 12.66 -37.34
CA LEU A 149 42.66 12.16 -35.98
C LEU A 149 41.79 12.90 -34.96
N GLU A 150 41.57 14.20 -35.11
CA GLU A 150 40.68 14.99 -34.26
C GLU A 150 39.23 14.50 -34.39
N PHE A 151 38.76 14.21 -35.61
CA PHE A 151 37.45 13.58 -35.80
C PHE A 151 37.33 12.24 -35.05
N MET A 152 38.36 11.39 -35.13
CA MET A 152 38.35 10.10 -34.43
C MET A 152 38.42 10.26 -32.90
N ALA A 153 39.15 11.26 -32.40
CA ALA A 153 39.17 11.60 -30.98
C ALA A 153 37.79 12.03 -30.47
N GLU A 154 37.06 12.80 -31.27
CA GLU A 154 35.70 13.22 -30.94
C GLU A 154 34.72 12.04 -30.83
N VAL A 155 34.86 11.03 -31.70
CA VAL A 155 34.09 9.78 -31.59
C VAL A 155 34.38 9.07 -30.25
N HIS A 156 35.64 9.03 -29.81
CA HIS A 156 36.01 8.43 -28.52
C HIS A 156 35.46 9.23 -27.33
N ASN A 157 35.48 10.57 -27.40
CA ASN A 157 34.86 11.43 -26.39
C ASN A 157 33.36 11.14 -26.27
N LYS A 158 32.65 11.08 -27.41
CA LYS A 158 31.23 10.74 -27.41
C LYS A 158 30.95 9.35 -26.82
N ILE A 159 31.79 8.35 -27.11
CA ILE A 159 31.68 7.01 -26.49
C ILE A 159 31.81 7.11 -24.96
N ARG A 160 32.77 7.89 -24.46
CA ARG A 160 32.97 8.09 -23.01
C ARG A 160 31.77 8.75 -22.36
N ASP A 161 31.21 9.79 -22.98
CA ASP A 161 30.03 10.49 -22.45
C ASP A 161 28.82 9.56 -22.35
N LEU A 162 28.59 8.75 -23.39
CA LEU A 162 27.52 7.74 -23.37
C LEU A 162 27.76 6.68 -22.29
N GLN A 163 29.00 6.30 -22.02
CA GLN A 163 29.35 5.38 -20.93
C GLN A 163 29.07 5.98 -19.55
N ILE A 164 29.43 7.25 -19.34
CA ILE A 164 29.11 7.98 -18.11
C ILE A 164 27.59 8.01 -17.91
N ARG A 165 26.84 8.34 -18.97
CA ARG A 165 25.37 8.34 -18.92
C ARG A 165 24.77 6.98 -18.56
N ILE A 166 25.34 5.89 -19.07
CA ILE A 166 24.93 4.53 -18.69
C ILE A 166 25.16 4.28 -17.19
N VAL A 167 26.28 4.75 -16.62
CA VAL A 167 26.56 4.60 -15.18
C VAL A 167 25.54 5.36 -14.34
N GLU A 168 25.19 6.59 -14.72
CA GLU A 168 24.15 7.38 -14.07
C GLU A 168 22.79 6.69 -14.10
N LEU A 169 22.38 6.19 -15.27
CA LEU A 169 21.12 5.47 -15.44
C LEU A 169 21.06 4.20 -14.59
N ARG A 170 22.18 3.47 -14.45
CA ARG A 170 22.26 2.31 -13.54
C ARG A 170 22.09 2.69 -12.08
N ARG A 171 22.65 3.82 -11.66
CA ARG A 171 22.46 4.36 -10.31
C ARG A 171 20.99 4.71 -10.07
N GLN A 172 20.38 5.47 -10.98
CA GLN A 172 18.95 5.80 -10.90
C GLN A 172 18.06 4.55 -10.83
N TYR A 173 18.38 3.52 -11.63
CA TYR A 173 17.68 2.24 -11.56
C TYR A 173 17.80 1.58 -10.18
N SER A 174 18.99 1.61 -9.58
CA SER A 174 19.25 1.05 -8.24
C SER A 174 18.46 1.79 -7.17
N ASP A 175 18.46 3.12 -7.21
CA ASP A 175 17.70 3.98 -6.28
C ASP A 175 16.19 3.68 -6.36
N LEU A 176 15.65 3.61 -7.58
CA LEU A 176 14.25 3.23 -7.83
C LEU A 176 13.95 1.80 -7.34
N ASN A 177 14.90 0.87 -7.48
CA ASN A 177 14.73 -0.50 -7.00
C ASN A 177 14.64 -0.55 -5.47
N HIS A 178 15.46 0.24 -4.79
CA HIS A 178 15.41 0.37 -3.33
C HIS A 178 14.09 0.99 -2.87
N GLU A 179 13.61 2.04 -3.55
CA GLU A 179 12.30 2.64 -3.28
C GLU A 179 11.15 1.64 -3.48
N ALA A 180 11.17 0.88 -4.58
CA ALA A 180 10.15 -0.14 -4.86
C ALA A 180 10.11 -1.23 -3.79
N ASN A 181 11.27 -1.64 -3.28
CA ASN A 181 11.38 -2.64 -2.20
C ASN A 181 10.85 -2.09 -0.87
N LYS A 182 11.20 -0.85 -0.50
CA LYS A 182 10.63 -0.18 0.68
C LYS A 182 9.11 -0.12 0.62
N ILE A 183 8.55 0.27 -0.53
CA ILE A 183 7.10 0.30 -0.71
C ILE A 183 6.50 -1.12 -0.60
N HIS A 184 7.19 -2.13 -1.11
CA HIS A 184 6.73 -3.51 -0.99
C HIS A 184 6.67 -3.96 0.46
N GLU A 185 7.69 -3.66 1.27
CA GLU A 185 7.72 -3.97 2.69
C GLU A 185 6.59 -3.26 3.45
N ILE A 186 6.29 -2.01 3.13
CA ILE A 186 5.17 -1.28 3.73
C ILE A 186 3.82 -1.94 3.41
N ILE A 187 3.63 -2.45 2.19
CA ILE A 187 2.39 -3.16 1.81
C ILE A 187 2.24 -4.51 2.55
N LEU A 188 3.36 -5.15 2.94
CA LEU A 188 3.34 -6.46 3.61
C LEU A 188 3.16 -6.37 5.12
N LYS A 189 3.36 -5.19 5.72
CA LYS A 189 3.07 -4.91 7.12
C LYS A 189 1.57 -4.66 7.32
#